data_AF-A0A2G9UUZ9-F1
#
_entry.id   AF-A0A2G9UUZ9-F1
#
_cell.length_a   1.000
_cell.length_b   1.000
_cell.length_c   1.000
_cell.angle_alpha   90.00
_cell.angle_beta   90.00
_cell.angle_gamma   90.00
#
_symmetry.space_group_name_H-M   'P 1'
#
loop_
_entity.id
_entity.type
_entity.pdbx_description
1 polymer ?
#
loop_
_entity_poly.entity_id
_entity_poly.type
_entity_poly.pdbx_seq_one_letter_code
_entity_poly.pdbx_strand_id
1 'polypeptide(L)'
;MRDHTRRLAPNPFVKIYLLPGRKVSNKRRTRFVPCSTNPEWNQIVEWQVSPMALTSLFLEFSVWDYDRLSENNALGQVIVSLADHNLLSGQPCWLALQPSDARPTVQQLNAPLDTQRTHVYHYNPASLDIGYPAIN
;
A
#
# COMPACT_ATOMS: atom_id res chain seq x y z
N MET A 1 16.44 17.78 -23.59
CA MET A 1 15.33 18.18 -22.69
C MET A 1 14.28 17.07 -22.72
N ARG A 2 14.07 16.34 -21.62
CA ARG A 2 12.94 15.40 -21.51
C ARG A 2 11.75 16.17 -20.94
N ASP A 3 10.67 16.20 -21.71
CA ASP A 3 9.42 16.87 -21.39
C ASP A 3 8.74 16.15 -20.20
N HIS A 4 8.56 16.86 -19.09
CA HIS A 4 7.95 16.34 -17.86
C HIS A 4 6.40 16.32 -17.95
N THR A 5 5.84 16.70 -19.10
CA THR A 5 4.41 17.03 -19.25
C THR A 5 3.57 15.97 -19.98
N ARG A 6 4.17 14.89 -20.48
CA ARG A 6 3.39 13.66 -20.76
C ARG A 6 3.28 12.88 -19.46
N ARG A 7 2.33 13.25 -18.59
CA ARG A 7 1.92 12.39 -17.48
C ARG A 7 1.38 11.10 -18.10
N LEU A 8 2.25 10.09 -18.18
CA LEU A 8 1.83 8.73 -18.46
C LEU A 8 0.87 8.32 -17.34
N ALA A 9 -0.08 7.44 -17.65
CA ALA A 9 -0.95 6.86 -16.64
C ALA A 9 -0.11 6.27 -15.49
N PRO A 10 -0.61 6.28 -14.24
CA PRO A 10 0.17 5.81 -13.10
C PRO A 10 0.46 4.31 -13.21
N ASN A 11 1.40 3.84 -12.41
CA ASN A 11 1.71 2.44 -12.18
C ASN A 11 1.14 2.00 -10.81
N PRO A 12 -0.18 1.90 -10.65
CA PRO A 12 -0.80 1.76 -9.34
C PRO A 12 -0.50 0.41 -8.68
N PHE A 13 -0.19 0.46 -7.39
CA PHE A 13 -0.19 -0.68 -6.48
C PHE A 13 -0.82 -0.31 -5.14
N VAL A 14 -1.25 -1.31 -4.37
CA VAL A 14 -1.89 -1.10 -3.07
C VAL A 14 -0.98 -1.59 -1.95
N LYS A 15 -0.83 -0.80 -0.89
CA LYS A 15 -0.32 -1.23 0.41
C LYS A 15 -1.52 -1.39 1.34
N ILE A 16 -1.55 -2.47 2.11
CA ILE A 16 -2.65 -2.77 3.03
C ILE A 16 -2.05 -3.03 4.41
N TYR A 17 -2.51 -2.32 5.43
CA TYR A 17 -2.08 -2.52 6.81
C TYR A 17 -3.24 -2.95 7.69
N LEU A 18 -3.01 -3.97 8.51
CA LEU A 18 -3.85 -4.27 9.66
C LEU A 18 -3.45 -3.40 10.85
N LEU A 19 -4.26 -2.39 11.13
CA LEU A 19 -4.09 -1.42 12.21
C LEU A 19 -4.65 -1.94 13.54
N PRO A 20 -4.12 -1.48 14.70
CA PRO A 20 -3.16 -0.38 14.87
C PRO A 20 -1.69 -0.74 14.56
N GLY A 21 -1.38 -2.01 14.30
CA GLY A 21 -0.02 -2.47 14.09
C GLY A 21 0.56 -2.12 12.71
N ARG A 22 1.30 -1.00 12.59
CA ARG A 22 2.11 -0.71 11.38
C ARG A 22 3.47 -1.43 11.40
N LYS A 23 3.41 -2.76 11.52
CA LYS A 23 4.58 -3.66 11.48
C LYS A 23 4.58 -4.45 10.16
N VAL A 24 5.75 -4.95 9.76
CA VAL A 24 5.91 -5.74 8.52
C VAL A 24 4.97 -6.95 8.49
N SER A 25 4.78 -7.64 9.63
CA SER A 25 3.86 -8.79 9.77
C SER A 25 2.41 -8.46 9.40
N ASN A 26 1.99 -7.21 9.64
CA ASN A 26 0.63 -6.73 9.44
C ASN A 26 0.43 -6.07 8.07
N LYS A 27 1.49 -5.98 7.27
CA LYS A 27 1.46 -5.35 5.95
C LYS A 27 1.26 -6.40 4.86
N ARG A 28 0.48 -6.03 3.85
CA ARG A 28 0.35 -6.71 2.57
C ARG A 28 0.53 -5.70 1.45
N ARG A 29 0.90 -6.17 0.27
CA ARG A 29 1.09 -5.33 -0.91
C ARG A 29 0.74 -6.10 -2.17
N THR A 30 0.16 -5.39 -3.14
CA THR A 30 -0.07 -5.94 -4.48
C THR A 30 1.09 -5.67 -5.43
N ARG A 31 1.13 -6.42 -6.53
CA ARG A 31 1.94 -6.04 -7.70
C ARG A 31 1.44 -4.70 -8.25
N PHE A 32 2.33 -3.93 -8.87
CA PHE A 32 1.86 -2.75 -9.61
C PHE A 32 1.29 -3.18 -10.96
N VAL A 33 0.31 -2.42 -11.45
CA VAL A 33 -0.20 -2.54 -12.82
C VAL A 33 0.41 -1.41 -13.63
N PRO A 34 1.11 -1.67 -14.74
CA PRO A 34 1.76 -0.61 -15.52
C PRO A 34 0.72 0.27 -16.23
N CYS A 35 0.97 1.58 -16.23
CA CYS A 35 0.25 2.57 -17.06
C CYS A 35 -1.29 2.44 -17.05
N SER A 36 -1.92 2.35 -15.87
CA SER A 36 -3.37 2.15 -15.74
C SER A 36 -4.02 3.08 -14.73
N THR A 37 -5.17 3.65 -15.10
CA THR A 37 -6.06 4.40 -14.20
C THR A 37 -7.22 3.55 -13.67
N ASN A 38 -7.38 2.33 -14.17
CA ASN A 38 -8.38 1.36 -13.72
C ASN A 38 -7.71 -0.01 -13.49
N PRO A 39 -6.81 -0.11 -12.50
CA PRO A 39 -6.06 -1.33 -12.23
C PRO A 39 -6.96 -2.43 -11.64
N GLU A 40 -6.76 -3.66 -12.10
CA GLU A 40 -7.32 -4.86 -11.50
C GLU A 40 -6.17 -5.72 -10.96
N TRP A 41 -6.18 -6.00 -9.65
CA TRP A 41 -5.16 -6.84 -9.03
C TRP A 41 -5.62 -8.29 -8.83
N ASN A 42 -6.93 -8.51 -8.68
CA ASN A 42 -7.54 -9.82 -8.45
C ASN A 42 -6.78 -10.66 -7.39
N GLN A 43 -6.35 -9.99 -6.31
CA GLN A 43 -5.49 -10.56 -5.28
C GLN A 43 -6.25 -10.70 -3.95
N ILE A 44 -6.14 -11.88 -3.33
CA ILE A 44 -6.65 -12.15 -1.99
C ILE A 44 -5.54 -11.89 -0.97
N VAL A 45 -5.89 -11.27 0.16
CA VAL A 45 -4.97 -11.02 1.28
C VAL A 45 -5.59 -11.49 2.58
N GLU A 46 -4.77 -12.11 3.43
CA GLU A 46 -5.24 -12.77 4.64
C GLU A 46 -4.40 -12.39 5.86
N TRP A 47 -5.09 -12.28 7.00
CA TRP A 47 -4.49 -12.13 8.33
C TRP A 47 -5.15 -13.11 9.30
N GLN A 48 -4.35 -13.67 10.19
CA GLN A 48 -4.86 -14.43 11.32
C GLN A 48 -5.10 -13.47 12.48
N VAL A 49 -6.36 -13.33 12.89
CA VAL A 49 -6.78 -12.44 13.97
C VAL A 49 -7.72 -13.18 14.91
N SER A 50 -7.66 -12.85 16.20
CA SER A 50 -8.64 -13.36 17.16
C SER A 50 -10.01 -12.71 16.91
N PRO A 51 -11.12 -13.48 16.91
CA PRO A 51 -12.46 -12.92 16.76
C PRO A 51 -12.77 -11.79 17.77
N MET A 52 -12.26 -11.91 19.00
CA MET A 52 -12.46 -10.90 20.05
C MET A 52 -11.80 -9.55 19.73
N ALA A 53 -10.78 -9.53 18.86
CA ALA A 53 -10.06 -8.33 18.49
C ALA A 53 -10.70 -7.58 17.31
N LEU A 54 -11.57 -8.23 16.52
CA LEU A 54 -12.10 -7.68 15.27
C LEU A 54 -12.69 -6.27 15.41
N THR A 55 -13.43 -6.02 16.50
CA THR A 55 -14.07 -4.72 16.77
C THR A 55 -13.08 -3.57 16.99
N SER A 56 -11.82 -3.89 17.28
CA SER A 56 -10.73 -2.92 17.51
C SER A 56 -9.75 -2.80 16.35
N LEU A 57 -9.96 -3.58 15.28
CA LEU A 57 -9.06 -3.65 14.13
C LEU A 57 -9.58 -2.85 12.94
N PHE A 58 -8.64 -2.36 12.15
CA PHE A 58 -8.93 -1.63 10.91
C PHE A 58 -8.01 -2.11 9.79
N LEU A 59 -8.49 -2.05 8.56
CA LEU A 59 -7.69 -2.21 7.36
C LEU A 59 -7.48 -0.84 6.72
N GLU A 60 -6.22 -0.43 6.60
CA GLU A 60 -5.83 0.77 5.84
C GLU A 60 -5.36 0.33 4.46
N PHE A 61 -6.10 0.69 3.43
CA PHE A 61 -5.73 0.54 2.04
C PHE A 61 -5.15 1.87 1.54
N SER A 62 -3.95 1.86 0.97
CA SER A 62 -3.34 3.04 0.36
C SER A 62 -2.85 2.70 -1.03
N VAL A 63 -3.27 3.48 -2.02
CA VAL A 63 -2.90 3.31 -3.42
C VAL A 63 -1.73 4.24 -3.76
N TRP A 64 -0.74 3.71 -4.45
CA TRP A 64 0.51 4.39 -4.78
C TRP A 64 0.83 4.22 -6.26
N ASP A 65 1.37 5.25 -6.88
CA ASP A 65 2.00 5.20 -8.20
C ASP A 65 3.47 4.80 -8.04
N TYR A 66 3.84 3.66 -8.62
CA TYR A 66 5.20 3.18 -8.61
C TYR A 66 6.09 3.94 -9.59
N ASP A 67 7.19 4.50 -9.08
CA ASP A 67 8.28 5.05 -9.88
C ASP A 67 9.58 4.30 -9.57
N ARG A 68 10.31 3.93 -10.62
CA ARG A 68 11.61 3.25 -10.52
C ARG A 68 12.73 4.23 -10.17
N LEU A 69 12.61 5.48 -10.59
CA LEU A 69 13.67 6.50 -10.53
C LEU A 69 13.42 7.54 -9.45
N SER A 70 12.22 7.61 -8.88
CA SER A 70 11.83 8.56 -7.84
C SER A 70 11.01 7.90 -6.73
N GLU A 71 10.59 8.70 -5.74
CA GLU A 71 9.71 8.21 -4.69
C GLU A 71 8.31 7.90 -5.23
N ASN A 72 7.69 6.85 -4.69
CA ASN A 72 6.33 6.49 -5.08
C ASN A 72 5.35 7.62 -4.69
N ASN A 73 4.48 8.01 -5.61
CA ASN A 73 3.49 9.06 -5.36
C ASN A 73 2.22 8.47 -4.74
N ALA A 74 1.70 9.05 -3.66
CA ALA A 74 0.46 8.60 -3.06
C ALA A 74 -0.74 9.06 -3.90
N LEU A 75 -1.64 8.12 -4.24
CA LEU A 75 -2.84 8.40 -5.03
C LEU A 75 -4.10 8.56 -4.17
N GLY A 76 -4.11 7.95 -2.99
CA GLY A 76 -5.21 8.04 -2.04
C GLY A 76 -5.24 6.86 -1.07
N GLN A 77 -6.13 6.93 -0.08
CA GLN A 77 -6.28 5.89 0.92
C GLN A 77 -7.71 5.75 1.41
N VAL A 78 -8.06 4.59 1.95
CA VAL A 78 -9.30 4.37 2.68
C VAL A 78 -9.03 3.48 3.90
N ILE A 79 -9.71 3.75 5.00
CA ILE A 79 -9.63 2.96 6.22
C ILE A 79 -10.99 2.31 6.44
N VAL A 80 -10.97 1.00 6.63
CA VAL A 80 -12.15 0.17 6.87
C VAL A 80 -12.10 -0.37 8.30
N SER A 81 -13.17 -0.19 9.07
CA SER A 81 -13.31 -0.83 10.37
C SER A 81 -13.75 -2.28 10.18
N LEU A 82 -13.08 -3.21 10.86
CA LEU A 82 -13.52 -4.61 10.94
C LEU A 82 -14.66 -4.81 11.95
N ALA A 83 -15.14 -3.74 12.58
CA ALA A 83 -16.39 -3.76 13.35
C ALA A 83 -17.64 -3.56 12.46
N ASP A 84 -17.47 -3.11 11.20
CA ASP A 84 -18.59 -2.86 10.30
C ASP A 84 -19.09 -4.16 9.66
N HIS A 85 -20.23 -4.65 10.15
CA HIS A 85 -20.86 -5.87 9.65
C HIS A 85 -21.31 -5.79 8.19
N ASN A 86 -21.59 -4.59 7.66
CA ASN A 86 -21.98 -4.45 6.25
C ASN A 86 -20.78 -4.74 5.35
N LEU A 87 -19.59 -4.27 5.71
CA LEU A 87 -18.35 -4.51 4.97
C LEU A 87 -17.86 -5.95 5.12
N LEU A 88 -18.23 -6.64 6.20
CA LEU A 88 -17.94 -8.05 6.44
C LEU A 88 -19.02 -9.02 5.95
N SER A 89 -20.08 -8.51 5.31
CA SER A 89 -21.21 -9.32 4.82
C SER A 89 -20.85 -10.28 3.67
N GLY A 90 -19.61 -10.22 3.17
CA GLY A 90 -19.12 -10.98 2.02
C GLY A 90 -19.61 -10.44 0.68
N GLN A 91 -20.38 -9.35 0.66
CA GLN A 91 -20.81 -8.69 -0.57
C GLN A 91 -19.73 -7.71 -1.08
N PRO A 92 -19.45 -7.70 -2.39
CA PRO A 92 -18.56 -6.70 -2.98
C PRO A 92 -19.10 -5.28 -2.77
N CYS A 93 -18.23 -4.34 -2.41
CA CYS A 93 -18.57 -2.93 -2.30
C CYS A 93 -17.44 -2.05 -2.87
N TRP A 94 -17.82 -0.88 -3.37
CA TRP A 94 -16.89 0.14 -3.84
C TRP A 94 -16.64 1.16 -2.72
N LEU A 95 -15.36 1.45 -2.45
CA LEU A 95 -14.95 2.42 -1.44
C LEU A 95 -14.21 3.58 -2.11
N ALA A 96 -14.64 4.81 -1.83
CA ALA A 96 -13.97 5.99 -2.35
C ALA A 96 -12.67 6.23 -1.59
N LEU A 97 -11.57 6.44 -2.33
CA LEU A 97 -10.31 6.86 -1.76
C LEU A 97 -10.42 8.30 -1.27
N GLN A 98 -9.96 8.53 -0.05
CA GLN A 98 -9.69 9.85 0.48
C GLN A 98 -8.30 10.31 0.01
N PRO A 99 -8.08 11.62 -0.15
CA PRO A 99 -6.74 12.16 -0.33
C PRO A 99 -5.82 11.63 0.77
N SER A 100 -4.65 11.12 0.40
CA SER A 100 -3.65 10.82 1.42
C SER A 100 -3.13 12.16 1.92
N ASP A 101 -3.20 12.42 3.23
CA ASP A 101 -2.52 13.57 3.81
C ASP A 101 -1.05 13.45 3.42
N ALA A 102 -0.62 14.29 2.47
CA ALA A 102 0.78 14.44 2.14
C ALA A 102 1.48 14.82 3.44
N ARG A 103 2.17 13.87 4.08
CA ARG A 103 2.84 14.19 5.34
C ARG A 103 3.82 15.33 5.07
N PRO A 104 3.80 16.42 5.85
CA PRO A 104 4.87 17.39 5.82
C PRO A 104 6.17 16.68 6.22
N THR A 105 7.23 17.03 5.51
CA THR A 105 8.58 16.45 5.47
C THR A 105 9.38 16.54 6.78
N VAL A 106 8.78 16.24 7.94
CA VAL A 106 9.40 16.50 9.27
C VAL A 106 9.65 15.24 10.12
N GLN A 107 9.16 14.05 9.75
CA GLN A 107 9.41 12.83 10.54
C GLN A 107 10.72 12.07 10.20
N GLN A 108 11.67 12.71 9.51
CA GLN A 108 12.97 12.11 9.20
C GLN A 108 14.06 12.33 10.26
N LEU A 109 13.79 12.95 11.43
CA LEU A 109 14.86 13.26 12.40
C LEU A 109 15.06 12.28 13.58
N ASN A 110 14.24 11.23 13.75
CA ASN A 110 14.37 10.34 14.91
C ASN A 110 14.56 8.84 14.60
N ALA A 111 14.85 8.45 13.35
CA ALA A 111 15.30 7.10 13.06
C ALA A 111 16.83 7.11 12.92
N PRO A 112 17.58 6.21 13.59
CA PRO A 112 19.02 6.15 13.42
C PRO A 112 19.34 5.89 11.93
N LEU A 113 20.18 6.76 11.36
CA LEU A 113 20.70 6.61 10.00
C LEU A 113 21.49 5.29 9.93
N ASP A 114 20.88 4.26 9.33
CA ASP A 114 21.67 3.18 8.77
C ASP A 114 22.19 3.65 7.41
N THR A 115 23.32 4.37 7.47
CA THR A 115 24.13 4.67 6.30
C THR A 115 24.73 3.37 5.80
N GLN A 116 24.12 2.72 4.79
CA GLN A 116 24.81 2.08 3.66
C GLN A 116 23.84 1.64 2.54
N ARG A 117 24.22 2.02 1.31
CA ARG A 117 23.74 1.60 -0.03
C ARG A 117 22.47 2.26 -0.58
N THR A 118 22.70 3.06 -1.62
CA THR A 118 21.76 3.33 -2.72
C THR A 118 21.28 2.01 -3.32
N HIS A 119 20.23 1.41 -2.75
CA HIS A 119 19.57 0.26 -3.32
C HIS A 119 18.73 0.73 -4.51
N VAL A 120 19.23 0.45 -5.72
CA VAL A 120 18.41 0.51 -6.94
C VAL A 120 17.28 -0.49 -6.75
N TYR A 121 16.04 -0.02 -6.55
CA TYR A 121 14.88 -0.87 -6.35
C TYR A 121 14.59 -1.64 -7.65
N HIS A 122 15.13 -2.86 -7.75
CA HIS A 122 14.77 -3.81 -8.79
C HIS A 122 13.53 -4.55 -8.33
N TYR A 123 12.38 -4.17 -8.88
CA TYR A 123 11.12 -4.88 -8.70
C TYR A 123 11.32 -6.37 -8.99
N ASN A 124 11.38 -7.18 -7.95
CA ASN A 124 11.41 -8.63 -8.09
C ASN A 124 9.97 -9.15 -7.96
N PRO A 125 9.39 -9.71 -9.04
CA PRO A 125 8.08 -10.29 -8.95
C PRO A 125 8.00 -11.49 -7.98
N ALA A 126 9.11 -12.12 -7.61
CA ALA A 126 9.15 -13.24 -6.68
C ALA A 126 9.41 -12.84 -5.21
N SER A 127 9.87 -11.61 -4.95
CA SER A 127 10.07 -11.08 -3.60
C SER A 127 9.87 -9.57 -3.60
N LEU A 128 8.86 -9.07 -2.89
CA LEU A 128 8.74 -7.61 -2.75
C LEU A 128 9.90 -7.14 -1.83
N ASP A 129 10.43 -5.95 -2.11
CA ASP A 129 11.74 -5.38 -1.68
C ASP A 129 12.17 -5.43 -0.19
N ILE A 130 11.44 -6.07 0.73
CA ILE A 130 11.78 -6.11 2.18
C ILE A 130 11.35 -7.44 2.81
N GLY A 131 11.77 -8.59 2.24
CA GLY A 131 11.45 -9.90 2.83
C GLY A 131 9.94 -10.15 2.96
N TYR A 132 9.15 -9.49 2.12
CA TYR A 132 7.72 -9.71 2.07
C TYR A 132 7.47 -11.10 1.46
N PRO A 133 6.59 -11.92 2.03
CA PRO A 133 6.16 -13.11 1.33
C PRO A 133 5.50 -12.66 0.01
N ALA A 134 5.99 -13.19 -1.10
CA ALA A 134 5.18 -13.26 -2.31
C ALA A 134 3.97 -14.13 -1.94
N ILE A 135 2.79 -13.52 -1.96
CA ILE A 135 1.55 -14.27 -1.84
C ILE A 135 1.24 -14.68 -3.28
N ASN A 136 1.36 -15.98 -3.54
CA ASN A 136 1.06 -16.61 -4.83
C ASN A 136 -0.41 -16.44 -5.19
#